data_AF-A0A425WIR2-F1
#
_entry.id   AF-A0A425WIR2-F1
#
_cell.length_a   1.000
_cell.length_b   1.000
_cell.length_c   1.000
_cell.angle_alpha   90.00
_cell.angle_beta   90.00
_cell.angle_gamma   90.00
#
_symmetry.space_group_name_H-M   'P 1'
#
loop_
_entity.id
_entity.type
_entity.pdbx_description
1 polymer ?
#
loop_
_entity_poly.entity_id
_entity_poly.type
_entity_poly.pdbx_seq_one_letter_code
_entity_poly.pdbx_strand_id
1 'polypeptide(L)'
;MSSKSDCLSIAGVEMPEEIIEAATNDSLAIFAGAGVSMQPPESLGSFEELTNALFNSIDVTNQVAADEDRPCEARLEKLVDVYGSKVYDECADLMNRNRPSDLHRNILKCFDGHPIRIVTTNFDEKFESAAGELICR
;
A
#
# COMPACT_ATOMS: atom_id res chain seq x y z
N MET A 1 16.48 32.17 -3.48
CA MET A 1 17.39 31.85 -2.35
C MET A 1 16.97 30.49 -1.84
N SER A 2 17.73 29.43 -2.16
CA SER A 2 17.46 28.10 -1.60
C SER A 2 17.88 28.16 -0.14
N SER A 3 16.94 28.18 0.81
CA SER A 3 17.29 27.86 2.19
C SER A 3 17.85 26.45 2.17
N LYS A 4 18.96 26.22 2.89
CA LYS A 4 19.26 24.86 3.31
C LYS A 4 18.07 24.44 4.17
N SER A 5 17.37 23.38 3.79
CA SER A 5 16.46 22.72 4.72
C SER A 5 17.32 22.26 5.88
N ASP A 6 17.12 22.90 7.03
CA ASP A 6 17.74 22.46 8.26
C ASP A 6 17.17 21.08 8.61
N CYS A 7 18.01 20.25 9.19
CA CYS A 7 17.75 18.83 9.35
C CYS A 7 18.09 18.41 10.76
N LEU A 8 17.20 17.61 11.36
CA LEU A 8 17.39 17.05 12.68
C LEU A 8 17.86 15.60 12.57
N SER A 9 19.00 15.29 13.16
CA SER A 9 19.51 13.92 13.21
C SER A 9 18.81 13.12 14.32
N ILE A 10 17.97 12.15 13.95
CA ILE A 10 17.25 11.28 14.86
C ILE A 10 17.71 9.85 14.63
N ALA A 11 18.37 9.24 15.62
CA ALA A 11 18.90 7.87 15.54
C ALA A 11 19.77 7.58 14.28
N GLY A 12 20.50 8.59 13.81
CA GLY A 12 21.33 8.50 12.60
C GLY A 12 20.56 8.68 11.28
N VAL A 13 19.28 9.05 11.34
CA VAL A 13 18.47 9.48 10.21
C VAL A 13 18.37 10.99 10.22
N GLU A 14 18.77 11.60 9.10
CA GLU A 14 18.62 13.03 8.85
C GLU A 14 17.17 13.32 8.45
N MET A 15 16.37 13.85 9.38
CA MET A 15 14.97 14.16 9.19
C MET A 15 14.78 15.66 8.87
N PRO A 16 14.16 16.02 7.74
CA PRO A 16 13.87 17.42 7.42
C PRO A 16 13.03 18.09 8.51
N GLU A 17 13.44 19.27 8.96
CA GLU A 17 12.71 20.02 10.00
C GLU A 17 11.27 20.29 9.59
N GLU A 18 10.99 20.46 8.30
CA GLU A 18 9.64 20.70 7.78
C GLU A 18 8.67 19.57 8.12
N ILE A 19 9.14 18.33 8.26
CA ILE A 19 8.30 17.19 8.67
C ILE A 19 7.95 17.30 10.17
N ILE A 20 8.91 17.71 10.99
CA ILE A 20 8.74 17.89 12.44
C ILE A 20 7.79 19.07 12.70
N GLU A 21 7.98 20.18 11.99
CA GLU A 21 7.10 21.34 12.06
C GLU A 21 5.68 20.98 11.61
N ALA A 22 5.53 20.24 10.51
CA ALA A 22 4.22 19.82 10.04
C ALA A 22 3.50 18.92 11.04
N ALA A 23 4.21 17.99 11.69
CA ALA A 23 3.65 17.13 12.74
C ALA A 23 3.26 17.94 13.99
N THR A 24 4.13 18.87 14.42
CA THR A 24 3.89 19.72 15.60
C THR A 24 2.71 20.68 15.39
N ASN A 25 2.48 21.11 14.15
CA ASN A 25 1.37 21.99 13.77
C ASN A 25 0.13 21.24 13.29
N ASP A 26 0.02 19.93 13.53
CA ASP A 26 -1.15 19.10 13.16
C ASP A 26 -1.51 19.17 11.66
N SER A 27 -0.51 19.37 10.81
CA SER A 27 -0.66 19.63 9.36
C SER A 27 0.03 18.58 8.48
N LEU A 28 0.62 17.56 9.09
CA LEU A 28 1.31 16.49 8.36
C LEU A 28 0.30 15.55 7.67
N ALA A 29 0.44 15.44 6.35
CA ALA A 29 -0.23 14.44 5.54
C ALA A 29 0.79 13.49 4.90
N ILE A 30 0.55 12.19 5.05
CA ILE A 30 1.40 11.13 4.51
C ILE A 30 0.65 10.46 3.36
N PHE A 31 1.23 10.54 2.17
CA PHE A 31 0.70 9.86 0.98
C PHE A 31 1.33 8.47 0.87
N ALA A 32 0.52 7.44 0.99
CA ALA A 32 0.95 6.05 0.99
C ALA A 32 0.35 5.31 -0.21
N GLY A 33 1.20 4.74 -1.06
CA GLY A 33 0.77 3.88 -2.18
C GLY A 33 0.99 2.40 -1.88
N ALA A 34 0.77 1.55 -2.89
CA ALA A 34 0.82 0.08 -2.73
C ALA A 34 2.16 -0.44 -2.16
N GLY A 35 3.26 0.31 -2.33
CA GLY A 35 4.57 -0.03 -1.80
C GLY A 35 4.60 -0.27 -0.28
N VAL A 36 3.71 0.39 0.50
CA VAL A 36 3.61 0.14 1.94
C VAL A 36 3.02 -1.24 2.28
N SER A 37 2.22 -1.80 1.36
CA SER A 37 1.55 -3.10 1.51
C SER A 37 2.34 -4.28 0.94
N MET A 38 3.55 -4.03 0.41
CA MET A 38 4.42 -5.05 -0.20
C MET A 38 5.36 -5.74 0.80
N GLN A 39 5.44 -5.29 2.06
CA GLN A 39 6.32 -5.93 3.05
C GLN A 39 5.65 -7.12 3.77
N PRO A 40 6.45 -8.05 4.33
CA PRO A 40 5.97 -9.05 5.28
C PRO A 40 5.22 -8.42 6.48
N PRO A 41 4.39 -9.18 7.20
CA PRO A 41 4.18 -10.63 7.10
C PRO A 41 3.23 -11.06 5.97
N GLU A 42 2.44 -10.13 5.43
CA GLU A 42 1.39 -10.43 4.45
C GLU A 42 1.52 -9.48 3.27
N SER A 43 2.47 -9.79 2.38
CA SER A 43 2.70 -8.99 1.18
C SER A 43 1.55 -9.16 0.19
N LEU A 44 1.08 -8.05 -0.39
CA LEU A 44 0.20 -8.09 -1.56
C LEU A 44 0.98 -8.35 -2.85
N GLY A 45 2.31 -8.19 -2.84
CA GLY A 45 3.12 -8.25 -4.05
C GLY A 45 2.98 -7.00 -4.92
N SER A 46 3.71 -7.01 -6.03
CA SER A 46 3.63 -6.03 -7.10
C SER A 46 2.37 -6.20 -7.95
N PHE A 47 2.05 -5.18 -8.76
CA PHE A 47 0.92 -5.24 -9.68
C PHE A 47 1.03 -6.40 -10.69
N GLU A 48 2.26 -6.71 -11.11
CA GLU A 48 2.56 -7.85 -11.99
C GLU A 48 2.28 -9.18 -11.29
N GLU A 49 2.74 -9.36 -10.04
CA GLU A 49 2.48 -10.57 -9.26
C GLU A 49 0.99 -10.77 -8.98
N LEU A 50 0.26 -9.70 -8.67
CA LEU A 50 -1.19 -9.73 -8.48
C LEU A 50 -1.94 -10.09 -9.76
N THR A 51 -1.55 -9.50 -10.89
CA THR A 51 -2.14 -9.82 -12.20
C THR A 51 -1.92 -11.30 -12.53
N ASN A 52 -0.70 -11.80 -12.34
CA ASN A 52 -0.39 -13.22 -12.55
C ASN A 52 -1.19 -14.14 -11.61
N ALA A 53 -1.38 -13.76 -10.34
CA ALA A 53 -2.20 -14.50 -9.40
C ALA A 53 -3.67 -14.61 -9.84
N LEU A 54 -4.24 -13.53 -10.39
CA LEU A 54 -5.60 -13.53 -10.94
C LEU A 54 -5.72 -14.43 -12.18
N PHE A 55 -4.78 -14.38 -13.11
CA PHE A 55 -4.76 -15.28 -14.26
C PHE A 55 -4.69 -16.75 -13.84
N ASN A 56 -3.79 -17.08 -12.91
CA ASN A 56 -3.59 -18.44 -12.43
C ASN A 56 -4.80 -19.01 -11.67
N SER A 57 -5.57 -18.17 -10.99
CA SER A 57 -6.77 -18.59 -10.22
C SER A 57 -8.02 -18.68 -11.09
N ILE A 58 -8.17 -17.78 -12.07
CA ILE A 58 -9.41 -17.65 -12.85
C ILE A 58 -9.35 -18.43 -14.15
N ASP A 59 -8.26 -18.27 -14.92
CA ASP A 59 -8.11 -18.85 -16.25
C ASP A 59 -7.32 -20.16 -16.24
N VAL A 60 -7.77 -21.11 -15.41
CA VAL A 60 -7.16 -22.44 -15.27
C VAL A 60 -7.18 -23.27 -16.57
N THR A 61 -8.01 -22.86 -17.54
CA THR A 61 -8.16 -23.52 -18.85
C THR A 61 -7.38 -22.84 -19.97
N ASN A 62 -6.68 -21.73 -19.70
CA ASN A 62 -5.99 -20.90 -20.68
C ASN A 62 -6.88 -20.45 -21.87
N GLN A 63 -8.09 -19.98 -21.58
CA GLN A 63 -9.01 -19.40 -22.57
C GLN A 63 -8.58 -18.00 -23.01
N VAL A 64 -7.94 -17.24 -22.12
CA VAL A 64 -7.32 -15.96 -22.43
C VAL A 64 -5.87 -16.22 -22.78
N ALA A 65 -5.47 -15.87 -24.00
CA ALA A 65 -4.08 -16.00 -24.41
C ALA A 65 -3.18 -15.16 -23.49
N ALA A 66 -2.22 -15.81 -22.83
CA ALA A 66 -1.17 -15.14 -22.08
C ALA A 66 -0.38 -14.25 -23.04
N ASP A 67 -0.43 -12.94 -22.79
CA ASP A 67 0.24 -11.90 -23.57
C ASP A 67 1.07 -11.09 -22.58
N GLU A 68 2.14 -11.72 -22.07
CA GLU A 68 3.00 -11.18 -20.99
C GLU A 68 3.71 -9.88 -21.40
N ASP A 69 3.84 -9.62 -22.71
CA ASP A 69 4.41 -8.38 -23.24
C ASP A 69 3.44 -7.18 -23.14
N ARG A 70 2.16 -7.41 -22.80
CA ARG A 70 1.17 -6.35 -22.60
C ARG A 70 1.23 -5.79 -21.19
N PRO A 71 0.88 -4.50 -21.00
CA PRO A 71 0.63 -3.93 -19.68
C PRO A 71 -0.42 -4.75 -18.91
N CYS A 72 -0.25 -4.83 -17.59
CA CYS A 72 -1.16 -5.51 -16.67
C CYS A 72 -2.61 -5.08 -16.86
N GLU A 73 -2.88 -3.80 -17.07
CA GLU A 73 -4.23 -3.25 -17.29
C GLU A 73 -4.90 -3.89 -18.50
N ALA A 74 -4.21 -3.94 -19.64
CA ALA A 74 -4.73 -4.53 -20.87
C ALA A 74 -4.93 -6.06 -20.74
N ARG A 75 -4.12 -6.72 -19.90
CA ARG A 75 -4.28 -8.14 -19.59
C ARG A 75 -5.51 -8.37 -18.71
N LEU A 76 -5.70 -7.55 -17.67
CA LEU A 76 -6.86 -7.61 -16.79
C LEU A 76 -8.15 -7.28 -17.54
N GLU A 77 -8.16 -6.32 -18.46
CA GLU A 77 -9.31 -6.04 -19.33
C GLU A 77 -9.76 -7.29 -20.10
N LYS A 78 -8.83 -8.01 -20.74
CA LYS A 78 -9.14 -9.27 -21.43
C LYS A 78 -9.68 -10.34 -20.47
N LEU A 79 -9.14 -10.41 -19.26
CA LEU A 79 -9.62 -11.35 -18.24
C LEU A 79 -11.07 -11.02 -17.82
N VAL A 80 -11.38 -9.73 -17.65
CA VAL A 80 -12.74 -9.24 -17.35
C VAL A 80 -13.69 -9.49 -18.52
N ASP A 81 -13.26 -9.30 -19.77
CA ASP A 81 -14.09 -9.55 -20.95
C ASP A 81 -14.56 -11.01 -21.04
N VAL A 82 -13.74 -11.96 -20.59
CA VAL A 82 -14.05 -13.40 -20.63
C VAL A 82 -14.77 -13.88 -19.36
N TYR A 83 -14.35 -13.43 -18.17
CA TYR A 83 -14.82 -13.97 -16.89
C TYR A 83 -15.76 -13.04 -16.10
N GLY A 84 -15.94 -11.80 -16.54
CA GLY A 84 -16.87 -10.84 -15.95
C GLY A 84 -16.62 -10.61 -14.46
N SER A 85 -17.69 -10.68 -13.67
CA SER A 85 -17.66 -10.33 -12.24
C SER A 85 -16.74 -11.20 -11.40
N LYS A 86 -16.45 -12.42 -11.84
CA LYS A 86 -15.54 -13.34 -11.14
C LYS A 86 -14.15 -12.73 -10.92
N VAL A 87 -13.69 -11.87 -11.83
CA VAL A 87 -12.41 -11.17 -11.68
C VAL A 87 -12.43 -10.21 -10.49
N TYR A 88 -13.53 -9.49 -10.30
CA TYR A 88 -13.66 -8.57 -9.17
C TYR A 88 -13.78 -9.30 -7.84
N ASP A 89 -14.51 -10.42 -7.81
CA ASP A 89 -14.65 -11.25 -6.61
C ASP A 89 -13.29 -11.81 -6.14
N GLU A 90 -12.52 -12.42 -7.07
CA GLU A 90 -11.18 -12.94 -6.75
C GLU A 90 -10.20 -11.83 -6.36
N CYS A 91 -10.30 -10.65 -7.00
CA CYS A 91 -9.50 -9.49 -6.63
C CYS A 91 -9.82 -9.03 -5.20
N ALA A 92 -11.09 -8.97 -4.83
CA ALA A 92 -11.49 -8.62 -3.46
C ALA A 92 -10.96 -9.64 -2.43
N ASP A 93 -11.03 -10.94 -2.74
CA ASP A 93 -10.49 -11.99 -1.87
C ASP A 93 -8.97 -11.92 -1.73
N LEU A 94 -8.24 -11.62 -2.82
CA LEU A 94 -6.79 -11.40 -2.78
C LEU A 94 -6.40 -10.19 -1.92
N MET A 95 -7.21 -9.14 -1.94
CA MET A 95 -6.99 -7.90 -1.18
C MET A 95 -7.44 -8.00 0.28
N ASN A 96 -8.22 -9.03 0.65
CA ASN A 96 -8.68 -9.29 2.01
C ASN A 96 -7.56 -9.85 2.91
N ARG A 97 -6.50 -9.05 3.02
CA ARG A 97 -5.22 -9.35 3.67
C ARG A 97 -4.84 -8.16 4.55
N ASN A 98 -5.39 -8.14 5.76
CA ASN A 98 -5.36 -6.98 6.64
C ASN A 98 -4.29 -7.05 7.74
N ARG A 99 -3.31 -7.96 7.64
CA ARG A 99 -2.22 -8.01 8.62
C ARG A 99 -1.20 -6.91 8.31
N PRO A 100 -0.98 -5.92 9.21
CA PRO A 100 -0.08 -4.82 8.92
C PRO A 100 1.38 -5.26 8.96
N SER A 101 2.20 -4.63 8.12
CA SER A 101 3.66 -4.69 8.21
C SER A 101 4.21 -3.79 9.32
N ASP A 102 5.48 -3.97 9.67
CA ASP A 102 6.16 -3.06 10.59
C ASP A 102 6.27 -1.64 10.03
N LEU A 103 6.26 -1.46 8.71
CA LEU A 103 6.25 -0.13 8.11
C LEU A 103 4.97 0.63 8.48
N HIS A 104 3.80 0.00 8.37
CA HIS A 104 2.53 0.61 8.79
C HIS A 104 2.59 1.06 10.25
N ARG A 105 3.06 0.16 11.13
CA ARG A 105 3.20 0.45 12.56
C ARG A 105 4.19 1.57 12.82
N ASN A 106 5.34 1.55 12.15
CA ASN A 106 6.40 2.52 12.40
C ASN A 106 6.03 3.90 11.89
N ILE A 107 5.34 4.01 10.74
CA ILE A 107 4.79 5.29 10.28
C ILE A 107 3.89 5.91 11.34
N LEU A 108 2.96 5.14 11.90
CA LEU A 108 2.06 5.65 12.95
C LEU A 108 2.82 6.01 14.23
N LYS A 109 3.77 5.16 14.66
CA LYS A 109 4.58 5.41 15.87
C LYS A 109 5.52 6.59 15.76
N CYS A 110 6.06 6.87 14.57
CA CYS A 110 6.96 8.01 14.35
C CYS A 110 6.32 9.34 14.71
N PHE A 111 4.99 9.42 14.62
CA PHE A 111 4.21 10.62 14.88
C PHE A 111 3.20 10.41 16.01
N ASP A 112 3.46 9.43 16.89
CA ASP A 112 2.61 9.20 18.05
C ASP A 112 2.53 10.46 18.92
N GLY A 113 1.34 10.78 19.42
CA GLY A 113 1.04 12.04 20.10
C GLY A 113 0.73 13.23 19.19
N HIS A 114 0.88 13.09 17.86
CA HIS A 114 0.46 14.10 16.89
C HIS A 114 -0.60 13.53 15.92
N PRO A 115 -1.72 14.23 15.68
CA PRO A 115 -2.67 13.82 14.66
C PRO A 115 -2.02 13.91 13.27
N ILE A 116 -1.99 12.77 12.57
CA ILE A 116 -1.54 12.69 11.17
C ILE A 116 -2.70 12.31 10.26
N ARG A 117 -2.64 12.75 9.00
CA ARG A 117 -3.55 12.30 7.94
C ARG A 117 -2.84 11.31 7.02
N ILE A 118 -3.33 10.08 6.96
CA ILE A 118 -2.92 9.13 5.93
C ILE A 118 -3.82 9.33 4.71
N VAL A 119 -3.21 9.55 3.55
CA VAL A 119 -3.90 9.60 2.26
C VAL A 119 -3.40 8.41 1.45
N THR A 120 -4.28 7.46 1.15
CA THR A 120 -3.89 6.20 0.49
C THR A 120 -4.79 5.89 -0.69
N THR A 121 -4.22 5.24 -1.70
CA THR A 121 -4.95 4.63 -2.83
C THR A 121 -5.08 3.12 -2.65
N ASN A 122 -4.60 2.56 -1.55
CA ASN A 122 -4.69 1.14 -1.27
C ASN A 122 -6.11 0.75 -0.85
N PHE A 123 -6.54 -0.44 -1.24
CA PHE A 123 -7.85 -0.99 -0.86
C PHE A 123 -7.80 -1.88 0.39
N ASP A 124 -6.59 -2.23 0.87
CA ASP A 124 -6.41 -3.00 2.10
C ASP A 124 -6.59 -2.13 3.36
N GLU A 125 -6.94 -2.75 4.49
CA GLU A 125 -7.20 -2.05 5.76
C GLU A 125 -6.00 -2.11 6.73
N LYS A 126 -4.75 -2.19 6.21
CA LYS A 126 -3.57 -2.42 7.06
C LYS A 126 -3.23 -1.24 7.96
N PHE A 127 -3.49 0.01 7.54
CA PHE A 127 -3.28 1.17 8.41
C PHE A 127 -4.29 1.24 9.55
N GLU A 128 -5.55 0.92 9.26
CA GLU A 128 -6.65 0.84 10.21
C GLU A 128 -6.38 -0.25 11.25
N SER A 129 -5.98 -1.44 10.76
CA SER A 129 -5.55 -2.56 11.58
C SER A 129 -4.34 -2.18 12.47
N ALA A 130 -3.32 -1.53 11.90
CA ALA A 130 -2.16 -1.06 12.67
C ALA A 130 -2.53 -0.01 13.72
N ALA A 131 -3.43 0.92 13.40
CA ALA A 131 -3.91 1.93 14.34
C ALA A 131 -4.69 1.28 15.49
N GLY A 132 -5.57 0.32 15.19
CA GLY A 132 -6.28 -0.47 16.19
C GLY A 132 -5.35 -1.23 17.14
N GLU A 133 -4.26 -1.79 16.63
CA GLU A 133 -3.21 -2.45 17.44
C GLU A 133 -2.45 -1.50 18.37
N LEU A 134 -2.40 -0.20 18.06
CA LEU A 134 -1.68 0.81 18.84
C LEU A 134 -2.57 1.52 19.87
N ILE A 135 -3.84 1.77 19.53
CA ILE A 135 -4.82 2.40 20.43
C ILE A 135 -5.18 1.47 21.60
N CYS A 136 -5.18 0.16 21.37
CA CYS A 136 -5.54 -0.84 22.38
C CYS A 136 -4.38 -1.28 23.30
N ARG A 137 -3.27 -0.52 23.35
CA ARG A 137 -2.13 -0.77 24.25
C ARG A 137 -2.18 0.14 25.47
#